data_AF-A0A7R9JKV3-F1
#
_entry.id   AF-A0A7R9JKV3-F1
#
_cell.length_a   1.000
_cell.length_b   1.000
_cell.length_c   1.000
_cell.angle_alpha   90.00
_cell.angle_beta   90.00
_cell.angle_gamma   90.00
#
_symmetry.space_group_name_H-M   'P 1'
#
loop_
_entity.id
_entity.type
_entity.pdbx_description
1 polymer ?
#
loop_
_entity_poly.entity_id
_entity_poly.type
_entity_poly.pdbx_seq_one_letter_code
_entity_poly.pdbx_strand_id
1 'polypeptide(L)'
;YQSTTGLNAPLYVRQADPDKELNVYAGVENWLNNGAPAEKIVLGMGFYGTAFILADSSNNGVGAPAIGAGGSGGTLMYNQICQSQMVNDGWNINWDDEADVPFANRGTLWVGYDDPDSIAEK
;
A
#
# COMPACT_ATOMS: atom_id res chain seq x y z
N TYR A 1 -9.23 5.08 -11.72
CA TYR A 1 -8.47 4.01 -11.04
C TYR A 1 -7.28 3.67 -11.92
N GLN A 2 -6.13 3.32 -11.34
CA GLN A 2 -4.98 2.84 -12.13
C GLN A 2 -5.31 1.46 -12.72
N SER A 3 -4.75 1.13 -13.89
CA SER A 3 -4.98 -0.15 -14.56
C SER A 3 -4.17 -1.31 -13.97
N THR A 4 -3.36 -1.04 -12.94
CA THR A 4 -2.60 -2.04 -12.19
C THR A 4 -2.69 -1.75 -10.70
N THR A 5 -2.54 -2.77 -9.86
CA THR A 5 -2.42 -2.63 -8.41
C THR A 5 -1.16 -1.85 -8.03
N GLY A 6 -1.21 -1.17 -6.90
CA GLY A 6 -0.11 -0.38 -6.36
C GLY A 6 -0.21 -0.22 -4.85
N LEU A 7 0.92 -0.04 -4.18
CA LEU A 7 1.00 0.15 -2.74
C LEU A 7 0.56 1.58 -2.37
N ASN A 8 -0.10 1.73 -1.23
CA ASN A 8 -0.68 3.02 -0.82
C ASN A 8 0.39 4.03 -0.38
N ALA A 9 1.32 3.60 0.47
CA ALA A 9 2.37 4.43 1.04
C ALA A 9 3.63 3.57 1.30
N PRO A 10 4.30 3.07 0.25
CA PRO A 10 5.50 2.26 0.42
C PRO A 10 6.60 3.07 1.11
N LEU A 11 7.33 2.46 2.07
CA LEU A 11 8.42 3.13 2.78
C LEU A 11 9.57 3.41 1.79
N TYR A 12 9.96 2.39 1.05
CA TYR A 12 11.01 2.42 0.05
C TYR A 12 10.49 2.11 -1.35
N VAL A 13 11.35 2.32 -2.34
CA VAL A 13 11.05 2.08 -3.75
C VAL A 13 11.32 0.63 -4.14
N ARG A 14 10.43 0.03 -4.94
CA ARG A 14 10.66 -1.31 -5.51
C ARG A 14 11.40 -1.19 -6.82
N GLN A 15 12.21 -2.20 -7.17
CA GLN A 15 12.91 -2.24 -8.46
C GLN A 15 11.93 -2.20 -9.63
N ALA A 16 10.76 -2.80 -9.49
CA ALA A 16 9.72 -2.83 -10.52
C ALA A 16 8.92 -1.53 -10.66
N ASP A 17 9.02 -0.59 -9.71
CA ASP A 17 8.18 0.62 -9.73
C ASP A 17 8.58 1.54 -10.90
N PRO A 18 7.60 2.07 -11.66
CA PRO A 18 7.89 2.92 -12.81
C PRO A 18 8.37 4.32 -12.40
N ASP A 19 7.87 4.82 -11.28
CA ASP A 19 8.28 6.09 -10.68
C ASP A 19 9.05 5.80 -9.39
N LYS A 20 10.31 6.25 -9.34
CA LYS A 20 11.21 5.97 -8.22
C LYS A 20 11.05 6.95 -7.05
N GLU A 21 10.27 8.01 -7.23
CA GLU A 21 10.09 9.07 -6.24
C GLU A 21 8.80 8.92 -5.43
N LEU A 22 7.88 8.02 -5.84
CA LEU A 22 6.57 7.82 -5.18
C LEU A 22 6.63 6.86 -3.98
N ASN A 23 7.48 7.19 -3.00
CA ASN A 23 7.62 6.46 -1.73
C ASN A 23 7.91 7.43 -0.57
N VAL A 24 7.76 6.97 0.66
CA VAL A 24 7.93 7.80 1.86
C VAL A 24 9.35 8.33 1.97
N TYR A 25 10.35 7.47 1.79
CA TYR A 25 11.76 7.84 1.94
C TYR A 25 12.15 8.97 0.98
N ALA A 26 11.86 8.83 -0.31
CA ALA A 26 12.14 9.85 -1.32
C ALA A 26 11.39 11.16 -1.03
N GLY A 27 10.14 11.07 -0.55
CA GLY A 27 9.36 12.25 -0.15
C GLY A 27 10.00 13.03 1.00
N VAL A 28 10.47 12.33 2.05
CA VAL A 28 11.17 12.95 3.19
C VAL A 28 12.51 13.53 2.76
N GLU A 29 13.32 12.78 2.01
CA GLU A 29 14.60 13.23 1.47
C GLU A 29 14.45 14.49 0.61
N ASN A 30 13.38 14.58 -0.19
CA ASN A 30 13.10 15.75 -1.01
C ASN A 30 12.88 17.00 -0.13
N TRP A 31 12.08 16.91 0.93
CA TRP A 31 11.88 18.03 1.86
C TRP A 31 13.19 18.45 2.55
N LEU A 32 13.97 17.48 3.02
CA LEU A 32 15.27 17.74 3.67
C LEU A 32 16.26 18.42 2.72
N ASN A 33 16.39 17.91 1.49
CA ASN A 33 17.29 18.46 0.47
C ASN A 33 16.88 19.87 0.02
N ASN A 34 15.61 20.24 0.18
CA ASN A 34 15.11 21.59 -0.06
C ASN A 34 15.15 22.51 1.18
N GLY A 35 15.83 22.08 2.25
CA GLY A 35 16.12 22.92 3.42
C GLY A 35 15.03 22.93 4.49
N ALA A 36 14.07 22.01 4.45
CA ALA A 36 13.14 21.83 5.57
C ALA A 36 13.91 21.29 6.79
N PRO A 37 13.81 21.94 7.97
CA PRO A 37 14.38 21.39 9.19
C PRO A 37 13.69 20.06 9.54
N ALA A 38 14.47 19.02 9.80
CA ALA A 38 13.98 17.66 10.04
C ALA A 38 12.95 17.60 11.18
N GLU A 39 13.19 18.37 12.25
CA GLU A 39 12.32 18.44 13.43
C GLU A 39 10.95 19.10 13.16
N LYS A 40 10.75 19.67 11.97
CA LYS A 40 9.47 20.25 11.54
C LYS A 40 8.74 19.37 10.52
N ILE A 41 9.34 18.27 10.07
CA ILE A 41 8.68 17.32 9.17
C ILE A 41 7.84 16.37 10.02
N VAL A 42 6.55 16.34 9.74
CA VAL A 42 5.62 15.38 10.37
C VAL A 42 5.23 14.37 9.30
N LEU A 43 5.61 13.12 9.50
CA LEU A 43 5.28 12.04 8.57
C LEU A 43 3.79 11.68 8.69
N GLY A 44 3.09 11.66 7.55
CA GLY A 44 1.71 11.22 7.48
C GLY A 44 1.61 9.70 7.50
N MET A 45 0.77 9.16 8.39
CA MET A 45 0.53 7.73 8.52
C MET A 45 -0.91 7.40 8.10
N GLY A 46 -1.07 6.54 7.09
CA GLY A 46 -2.37 6.21 6.51
C GLY A 46 -3.02 5.01 7.19
N PHE A 47 -4.06 5.22 7.99
CA PHE A 47 -4.88 4.13 8.55
C PHE A 47 -5.97 3.62 7.57
N TYR A 48 -5.58 3.51 6.31
CA TYR A 48 -6.39 3.06 5.18
C TYR A 48 -5.49 2.46 4.10
N GLY A 49 -6.06 1.65 3.23
CA GLY A 49 -5.38 1.07 2.07
C GLY A 49 -6.03 1.51 0.76
N THR A 50 -5.22 1.49 -0.30
CA THR A 50 -5.71 1.63 -1.67
C THR A 50 -6.12 0.26 -2.18
N ALA A 51 -7.38 0.14 -2.61
CA ALA A 51 -8.02 -1.10 -2.99
C ALA A 51 -8.35 -1.15 -4.49
N PHE A 52 -8.20 -2.33 -5.07
CA PHE A 52 -8.40 -2.62 -6.49
C PHE A 52 -9.26 -3.87 -6.68
N ILE A 53 -9.91 -3.96 -7.84
CA ILE A 53 -10.48 -5.20 -8.35
C ILE A 53 -9.53 -5.76 -9.41
N LEU A 54 -8.92 -6.90 -9.12
CA LEU A 54 -8.03 -7.63 -10.04
C LEU A 54 -8.80 -8.11 -11.28
N ALA A 55 -8.12 -8.10 -12.42
CA ALA A 55 -8.61 -8.75 -13.63
C ALA A 55 -8.69 -10.28 -13.48
N ASP A 56 -7.73 -10.85 -12.74
CA ASP A 56 -7.62 -12.28 -12.44
C ASP A 56 -7.07 -12.45 -11.01
N SER A 57 -7.79 -13.18 -10.16
CA SER A 57 -7.38 -13.46 -8.78
C SER A 57 -6.07 -14.27 -8.66
N SER A 58 -5.68 -14.99 -9.71
CA SER A 58 -4.42 -15.75 -9.73
C SER A 58 -3.19 -14.86 -9.95
N ASN A 59 -3.39 -13.66 -10.51
CA ASN A 59 -2.38 -12.62 -10.64
C ASN A 59 -2.66 -11.51 -9.62
N ASN A 60 -2.08 -11.65 -8.44
CA ASN A 60 -2.43 -10.85 -7.26
C ASN A 60 -1.22 -10.13 -6.61
N GLY A 61 -0.10 -10.06 -7.32
CA GLY A 61 1.06 -9.29 -6.88
C GLY A 61 0.85 -7.77 -7.02
N VAL A 62 1.81 -7.00 -6.52
CA VAL A 62 1.89 -5.56 -6.79
C VAL A 62 2.20 -5.36 -8.29
N GLY A 63 1.47 -4.46 -8.95
CA GLY A 63 1.55 -4.25 -10.41
C GLY A 63 0.65 -5.18 -11.23
N ALA A 64 -0.14 -6.04 -10.59
CA ALA A 64 -1.09 -6.91 -11.28
C ALA A 64 -2.21 -6.12 -11.98
N PRO A 65 -2.74 -6.57 -13.14
CA PRO A 65 -3.80 -5.87 -13.84
C PRO A 65 -5.08 -5.69 -13.00
N ALA A 66 -5.61 -4.48 -12.97
CA ALA A 66 -6.83 -4.10 -12.26
C ALA A 66 -7.90 -3.59 -13.24
N ILE A 67 -9.15 -3.99 -13.02
CA ILE A 67 -10.32 -3.62 -13.83
C ILE A 67 -11.25 -2.63 -13.12
N GLY A 68 -10.89 -2.21 -11.91
CA GLY A 68 -11.72 -1.28 -11.16
C GLY A 68 -11.13 -0.91 -9.80
N ALA A 69 -11.77 0.08 -9.19
CA ALA A 69 -11.52 0.45 -7.80
C ALA A 69 -12.20 -0.57 -6.87
N GLY A 70 -11.47 -1.06 -5.87
CA GLY A 70 -11.99 -1.94 -4.83
C GLY A 70 -12.59 -1.16 -3.66
N GLY A 71 -13.21 -1.86 -2.71
CA GLY A 71 -13.77 -1.24 -1.50
C GLY A 71 -14.78 -0.11 -1.81
N SER A 72 -14.70 0.97 -1.03
CA SER A 72 -15.52 2.17 -1.26
C SER A 72 -14.75 3.16 -2.13
N GLY A 73 -14.91 3.04 -3.45
CA GLY A 73 -14.30 3.97 -4.40
C GLY A 73 -12.77 3.90 -4.51
N GLY A 74 -12.17 2.78 -4.11
CA GLY A 74 -10.72 2.58 -4.11
C GLY A 74 -10.07 2.61 -2.74
N THR A 75 -10.87 2.72 -1.67
CA THR A 75 -10.36 2.79 -0.31
C THR A 75 -10.96 1.70 0.56
N LEU A 76 -10.12 1.11 1.43
CA LEU A 76 -10.52 0.30 2.57
C LEU A 76 -9.92 0.88 3.84
N MET A 77 -10.72 1.07 4.88
CA MET A 77 -10.23 1.53 6.17
C MET A 77 -9.55 0.38 6.92
N TYR A 78 -8.49 0.66 7.69
CA TYR A 78 -7.74 -0.39 8.39
C TYR A 78 -8.61 -1.24 9.32
N ASN A 79 -9.62 -0.66 9.97
CA ASN A 79 -10.57 -1.41 10.80
C ASN A 79 -11.37 -2.45 10.01
N GLN A 80 -11.72 -2.17 8.74
CA GLN A 80 -12.42 -3.10 7.86
C GLN A 80 -11.50 -4.26 7.45
N ILE A 81 -10.25 -3.93 7.10
CA ILE A 81 -9.21 -4.91 6.75
C ILE A 81 -8.99 -5.84 7.94
N CYS A 82 -8.64 -5.29 9.10
CA CYS A 82 -8.38 -6.04 10.33
C CYS A 82 -9.57 -6.93 10.75
N GLN A 83 -10.79 -6.39 10.81
CA GLN A 83 -11.98 -7.19 11.18
C GLN A 83 -12.18 -8.39 10.25
N SER A 84 -12.00 -8.19 8.93
CA SER A 84 -12.17 -9.27 7.96
C SER A 84 -11.06 -10.32 8.00
N GLN A 85 -9.83 -9.92 8.36
CA GLN A 85 -8.72 -10.86 8.57
C GLN A 85 -8.90 -11.68 9.86
N MET A 86 -9.38 -11.06 10.95
CA MET A 86 -9.62 -11.75 12.24
C MET A 86 -10.63 -12.89 12.16
N VAL A 87 -11.59 -12.83 11.23
CA VAL A 87 -12.58 -13.90 11.02
C VAL A 87 -12.15 -14.93 9.96
N ASN A 88 -10.88 -14.91 9.53
CA ASN A 88 -10.30 -15.79 8.51
C ASN A 88 -11.13 -15.82 7.22
N ASP A 89 -11.55 -14.64 6.73
CA ASP A 89 -12.39 -14.51 5.54
C ASP A 89 -11.64 -14.79 4.21
N GLY A 90 -10.62 -15.67 4.23
CA GLY A 90 -9.88 -16.09 3.02
C GLY A 90 -8.92 -15.04 2.46
N TRP A 91 -8.40 -14.13 3.29
CA TRP A 91 -7.34 -13.21 2.88
C TRP A 91 -6.00 -13.94 2.72
N ASN A 92 -5.34 -13.68 1.60
CA ASN A 92 -3.94 -14.01 1.40
C ASN A 92 -3.11 -12.74 1.63
N ILE A 93 -2.39 -12.70 2.75
CA ILE A 93 -1.57 -11.55 3.18
C ILE A 93 -0.13 -11.81 2.76
N ASN A 94 0.50 -10.81 2.14
CA ASN A 94 1.87 -10.86 1.70
C ASN A 94 2.59 -9.59 2.17
N TRP A 95 3.89 -9.72 2.40
CA TRP A 95 4.78 -8.60 2.69
C TRP A 95 5.62 -8.31 1.46
N ASP A 96 5.80 -7.03 1.13
CA ASP A 96 6.74 -6.61 0.09
C ASP A 96 8.03 -6.14 0.76
N ASP A 97 9.07 -6.99 0.71
CA ASP A 97 10.37 -6.75 1.36
C ASP A 97 11.14 -5.55 0.77
N GLU A 98 10.82 -5.12 -0.45
CA GLU A 98 11.46 -3.95 -1.05
C GLU A 98 10.80 -2.64 -0.61
N ALA A 99 9.50 -2.67 -0.31
CA ALA A 99 8.72 -1.49 0.06
C ALA A 99 8.40 -1.37 1.55
N ASP A 100 8.72 -2.40 2.35
CA ASP A 100 8.41 -2.53 3.78
C ASP A 100 6.96 -2.23 4.14
N VAL A 101 6.03 -2.79 3.35
CA VAL A 101 4.58 -2.66 3.59
C VAL A 101 3.84 -3.95 3.20
N PRO A 102 2.69 -4.23 3.83
CA PRO A 102 1.85 -5.36 3.44
C PRO A 102 0.95 -5.04 2.24
N PHE A 103 0.56 -6.12 1.56
CA PHE A 103 -0.60 -6.13 0.68
C PHE A 103 -1.35 -7.44 0.84
N ALA A 104 -2.64 -7.44 0.50
CA ALA A 104 -3.45 -8.64 0.64
C ALA A 104 -4.51 -8.74 -0.46
N ASN A 105 -4.94 -9.96 -0.74
CA ASN A 105 -6.07 -10.19 -1.63
C ASN A 105 -7.05 -11.22 -1.08
N ARG A 106 -8.33 -11.06 -1.45
CA ARG A 106 -9.41 -12.01 -1.20
C ARG A 106 -10.24 -12.14 -2.48
N GLY A 107 -10.10 -13.27 -3.17
CA GLY A 107 -10.61 -13.40 -4.53
C GLY A 107 -9.98 -12.33 -5.42
N THR A 108 -10.82 -11.51 -6.06
CA THR A 108 -10.36 -10.39 -6.90
C THR A 108 -10.20 -9.07 -6.15
N LEU A 109 -10.63 -8.97 -4.88
CA LEU A 109 -10.37 -7.77 -4.09
C LEU A 109 -8.90 -7.77 -3.65
N TRP A 110 -8.18 -6.71 -3.97
CA TRP A 110 -6.78 -6.51 -3.60
C TRP A 110 -6.64 -5.20 -2.84
N VAL A 111 -5.74 -5.13 -1.86
CA VAL A 111 -5.45 -3.91 -1.09
C VAL A 111 -3.98 -3.83 -0.71
N GLY A 112 -3.38 -2.66 -0.95
CA GLY A 112 -2.09 -2.27 -0.38
C GLY A 112 -2.35 -1.31 0.77
N TYR A 113 -1.80 -1.58 1.95
CA TYR A 113 -2.16 -0.89 3.18
C TYR A 113 -0.97 -0.82 4.15
N ASP A 114 -1.19 -0.21 5.32
CA ASP A 114 -0.25 -0.23 6.43
C ASP A 114 -0.82 -1.04 7.60
N ASP A 115 0.03 -1.81 8.26
CA ASP A 115 -0.28 -2.58 9.47
C ASP A 115 0.69 -2.22 10.62
N PRO A 116 0.56 -2.80 11.82
CA PRO A 116 1.42 -2.43 12.95
C PRO A 116 2.91 -2.62 12.67
N ASP A 117 3.29 -3.57 11.82
CA ASP A 117 4.69 -3.85 11.50
C ASP A 117 5.21 -2.77 10.54
N SER A 118 4.51 -2.45 9.46
CA SER A 118 4.92 -1.37 8.54
C SER A 118 4.88 0.02 9.17
N ILE A 119 3.98 0.23 10.13
CA ILE A 119 3.93 1.46 10.94
C ILE A 119 5.15 1.55 11.88
N ALA A 120 5.68 0.42 12.36
CA ALA A 120 6.85 0.40 13.24
C ALA A 120 8.17 0.59 12.48
N GLU A 121 8.24 0.19 11.20
CA GLU A 121 9.39 0.43 10.33
C GLU A 121 9.51 1.90 9.85
N LYS A 122 8.41 2.64 9.86
CA LYS A 122 8.32 4.07 9.48
C LYS A 122 8.66 5.02 10.63
#